data_AF-A0AAX2ZAH8-F1
#
_entry.id   AF-A0AAX2ZAH8-F1
#
_cell.length_a   1.000
_cell.length_b   1.000
_cell.length_c   1.000
_cell.angle_alpha   90.00
_cell.angle_beta   90.00
_cell.angle_gamma   90.00
#
_symmetry.space_group_name_H-M   'P 1'
#
loop_
_entity.id
_entity.type
_entity.pdbx_description
1 polymer ?
#
loop_
_entity_poly.entity_id
_entity_poly.type
_entity_poly.pdbx_seq_one_letter_code
_entity_poly.pdbx_strand_id
1 'polypeptide(L)'
;MYNKGIILEVKEKYSLVLKDDSTVVRIRNKENMQVGDTIFFLEEDLYELIKSRNTMKNRIIPILTIAAMLVLLVVPIVKNNTTGGAYALMSIDINPSIEFELDKNKNIVNVYGVNDDGKTINLEELKGKTLEEGINILEKYLSKNHGESKEGIVGFTFTNKISNDKYESEVKDTVSKGLNNTKFVYLKGNEEDIALAKEKGVSIGRYEALCDLDEDTLEDTIENMSVDEIMALLGTKGKDNVYLNEEVMDELQDELEDRTENESDDEDDDDGDDDDDDDDDDKDDD
;
A
#
# COMPACT_ATOMS: atom_id res chain seq x y z
N MET A 1 55.97 -52.70 18.09
CA MET A 1 55.75 -54.09 18.56
C MET A 1 55.55 -54.96 17.32
N TYR A 2 56.15 -56.15 17.22
CA TYR A 2 56.02 -57.00 16.02
C TYR A 2 54.89 -58.02 16.20
N ASN A 3 54.17 -58.30 15.12
CA ASN A 3 53.11 -59.30 15.05
C ASN A 3 53.58 -60.48 14.20
N LYS A 4 53.15 -61.68 14.57
CA LYS A 4 53.39 -62.91 13.81
C LYS A 4 52.08 -63.39 13.19
N GLY A 5 52.15 -63.94 11.99
CA GLY A 5 50.99 -64.55 11.34
C GLY A 5 51.37 -65.42 10.15
N ILE A 6 50.37 -66.09 9.58
CA ILE A 6 50.50 -66.97 8.41
C ILE A 6 49.88 -66.29 7.18
N ILE A 7 50.59 -66.31 6.06
CA ILE A 7 50.10 -65.76 4.78
C ILE A 7 49.01 -66.68 4.22
N LEU A 8 47.79 -66.16 4.11
CA LEU A 8 46.64 -66.89 3.56
C LEU A 8 46.55 -66.76 2.03
N GLU A 9 46.85 -65.58 1.51
CA GLU A 9 46.71 -65.26 0.08
C GLU A 9 47.64 -64.10 -0.27
N VAL A 10 48.33 -64.20 -1.41
CA VAL A 10 49.17 -63.12 -1.96
C VAL A 10 48.45 -62.51 -3.17
N LYS A 11 48.07 -61.23 -3.08
CA LYS A 11 47.47 -60.47 -4.19
C LYS A 11 48.46 -59.48 -4.76
N GLU A 12 48.16 -58.91 -5.93
CA GLU A 12 49.06 -57.99 -6.62
C GLU A 12 49.53 -56.79 -5.77
N LYS A 13 48.64 -56.22 -4.93
CA LYS A 13 48.92 -55.00 -4.15
C LYS A 13 49.14 -55.24 -2.65
N TYR A 14 48.69 -56.37 -2.11
CA TYR A 14 48.76 -56.69 -0.69
C TYR A 14 48.65 -58.19 -0.46
N SER A 15 49.06 -58.65 0.71
CA SER A 15 48.89 -60.03 1.17
C SER A 15 47.96 -60.08 2.37
N LEU A 16 47.17 -61.16 2.47
CA LEU A 16 46.31 -61.44 3.61
C LEU A 16 47.07 -62.31 4.61
N VAL A 17 47.09 -61.91 5.87
CA VAL A 17 47.80 -62.60 6.95
C VAL A 17 46.83 -62.90 8.08
N LEU A 18 46.77 -64.17 8.51
CA LEU A 18 46.07 -64.59 9.72
C LEU A 18 47.02 -64.45 10.90
N LYS A 19 46.68 -63.57 11.83
CA LYS A 19 47.39 -63.42 13.11
C LYS A 19 47.05 -64.56 14.07
N ASP A 20 47.89 -64.73 15.09
CA ASP A 20 47.69 -65.71 16.17
C ASP A 20 46.39 -65.46 16.96
N ASP A 21 45.88 -64.23 16.99
CA ASP A 21 44.59 -63.86 17.60
C ASP A 21 43.37 -64.18 16.69
N SER A 22 43.57 -64.97 15.64
CA SER A 22 42.58 -65.33 14.62
C SER A 22 42.03 -64.16 13.78
N THR A 23 42.64 -62.97 13.87
CA THR A 23 42.26 -61.84 13.01
C THR A 23 43.02 -61.87 11.69
N VAL A 24 42.32 -61.61 10.58
CA VAL A 24 42.94 -61.47 9.26
C VAL A 24 43.23 -60.00 8.99
N VAL A 25 44.48 -59.69 8.65
CA VAL A 25 44.92 -58.33 8.27
C VAL A 25 45.51 -58.31 6.87
N ARG A 26 45.53 -57.11 6.26
CA ARG A 26 46.21 -56.89 4.98
C ARG A 26 47.56 -56.24 5.25
N ILE A 27 48.61 -56.72 4.60
CA ILE A 27 49.95 -56.12 4.67
C ILE A 27 50.50 -55.83 3.27
N ARG A 28 51.42 -54.87 3.18
CA ARG A 28 52.19 -54.62 1.96
C ARG A 28 52.99 -55.86 1.59
N ASN A 29 53.04 -56.18 0.30
CA ASN A 29 53.84 -57.31 -0.19
C ASN A 29 55.32 -57.05 0.07
N LYS A 30 56.02 -58.05 0.60
CA LYS A 30 57.48 -58.10 0.71
C LYS A 30 58.01 -59.12 -0.30
N GLU A 31 59.31 -59.07 -0.59
CA GLU A 31 59.92 -60.00 -1.54
C GLU A 31 59.73 -61.45 -1.10
N ASN A 32 59.46 -62.32 -2.07
CA ASN A 32 59.38 -63.79 -1.91
C ASN A 32 58.30 -64.32 -0.96
N MET A 33 57.20 -63.60 -0.74
CA MET A 33 56.05 -64.13 0.01
C MET A 33 55.33 -65.25 -0.74
N GLN A 34 55.07 -66.38 -0.07
CA GLN A 34 54.21 -67.46 -0.56
C GLN A 34 53.07 -67.78 0.41
N VAL A 35 51.99 -68.36 -0.12
CA VAL A 35 50.86 -68.81 0.69
C VAL A 35 51.32 -69.94 1.62
N GLY A 36 50.96 -69.85 2.90
CA GLY A 36 51.36 -70.78 3.94
C GLY A 36 52.62 -70.36 4.72
N ASP A 37 53.36 -69.36 4.26
CA ASP A 37 54.55 -68.86 4.96
C ASP A 37 54.18 -68.18 6.28
N THR A 38 55.06 -68.33 7.27
CA THR A 38 54.98 -67.54 8.51
C THR A 38 55.76 -66.23 8.33
N ILE A 39 55.14 -65.11 8.68
CA ILE A 39 55.73 -63.79 8.58
C ILE A 39 55.68 -63.01 9.90
N PHE A 40 56.71 -62.19 10.12
CA PHE A 40 56.73 -61.14 11.14
C PHE A 40 56.54 -59.77 10.47
N PHE A 41 55.59 -58.99 10.99
CA PHE A 41 55.25 -57.68 10.43
C PHE A 41 54.96 -56.66 11.54
N LEU A 42 55.21 -55.40 11.25
CA LEU A 42 54.94 -54.26 12.14
C LEU A 42 53.58 -53.63 11.77
N GLU A 43 53.03 -52.78 12.63
CA GLU A 43 51.81 -52.02 12.29
C GLU A 43 51.98 -51.16 11.02
N GLU A 44 53.19 -50.65 10.79
CA GLU A 44 53.55 -49.91 9.58
C GLU A 44 53.47 -50.76 8.30
N ASP A 45 53.58 -52.09 8.41
CA ASP A 45 53.43 -52.99 7.27
C ASP A 45 51.96 -53.17 6.85
N LEU A 46 51.00 -52.73 7.67
CA LEU A 46 49.58 -52.85 7.37
C LEU A 46 49.23 -52.06 6.09
N TYR A 47 48.54 -52.75 5.19
CA TYR A 47 48.04 -52.16 3.95
C TYR A 47 46.67 -51.53 4.22
N GLU A 48 46.68 -50.26 4.60
CA GLU A 48 45.47 -49.46 4.61
C GLU A 48 45.12 -49.06 3.17
N LEU A 49 43.90 -49.43 2.74
CA LEU A 49 43.30 -48.74 1.61
C LEU A 49 43.15 -47.29 2.07
N ILE A 50 44.05 -46.42 1.61
CA ILE A 50 43.78 -44.99 1.63
C ILE A 50 42.46 -44.85 0.87
N LYS A 51 41.35 -44.75 1.61
CA LYS A 51 40.15 -44.13 1.09
C LYS A 51 40.68 -42.79 0.65
N SER A 52 40.80 -42.61 -0.66
CA SER A 52 40.99 -41.32 -1.27
C SER A 52 39.87 -40.46 -0.69
N ARG A 53 40.20 -39.74 0.39
CA ARG A 53 39.52 -38.52 0.75
C ARG A 53 39.88 -37.62 -0.40
N ASN A 54 39.06 -37.70 -1.43
CA ASN A 54 39.12 -36.85 -2.59
C ASN A 54 38.84 -35.44 -2.05
N THR A 55 39.88 -34.75 -1.59
CA THR A 55 39.85 -33.38 -1.06
C THR A 55 39.72 -32.34 -2.19
N MET A 56 39.10 -32.75 -3.30
CA MET A 56 38.87 -31.96 -4.50
C MET A 56 37.44 -32.15 -5.02
N LYS A 57 36.44 -32.12 -4.11
CA LYS A 57 35.03 -31.96 -4.48
C LYS A 57 34.25 -30.89 -3.70
N ASN A 58 34.94 -30.03 -2.95
CA ASN A 58 34.29 -29.01 -2.11
C ASN A 58 34.60 -27.56 -2.50
N ARG A 59 35.07 -27.26 -3.71
CA ARG A 59 35.26 -25.85 -4.14
C ARG A 59 34.10 -25.24 -4.91
N ILE A 60 33.14 -26.04 -5.37
CA ILE A 60 31.93 -25.56 -6.08
C ILE A 60 30.68 -25.47 -5.19
N ILE A 61 30.60 -26.25 -4.10
CA ILE A 61 29.55 -26.10 -3.09
C ILE A 61 29.60 -24.75 -2.35
N PRO A 62 30.77 -24.20 -1.92
CA PRO A 62 30.79 -22.95 -1.17
C PRO A 62 30.33 -21.74 -2.00
N ILE A 63 30.50 -21.76 -3.33
CA ILE A 63 30.09 -20.64 -4.18
C ILE A 63 28.56 -20.58 -4.33
N LEU A 64 27.89 -21.72 -4.51
CA LEU A 64 26.44 -21.76 -4.57
C LEU A 64 25.78 -21.43 -3.22
N THR A 65 26.36 -21.86 -2.11
CA THR A 65 25.85 -21.51 -0.78
C THR A 65 26.07 -20.04 -0.45
N ILE A 66 27.20 -19.43 -0.85
CA ILE A 66 27.45 -18.00 -0.66
C ILE A 66 26.52 -17.18 -1.56
N ALA A 67 26.31 -17.57 -2.82
CA ALA A 67 25.36 -16.90 -3.70
C ALA A 67 23.92 -17.01 -3.19
N ALA A 68 23.48 -18.19 -2.72
CA ALA A 68 22.16 -18.37 -2.13
C ALA A 68 21.99 -17.60 -0.81
N MET A 69 23.03 -17.51 0.03
CA MET A 69 23.03 -16.69 1.24
C MET A 69 23.02 -15.20 0.91
N LEU A 70 23.75 -14.75 -0.12
CA LEU A 70 23.71 -13.36 -0.59
C LEU A 70 22.34 -13.03 -1.19
N VAL A 71 21.73 -13.94 -1.96
CA VAL A 71 20.35 -13.76 -2.43
C VAL A 71 19.37 -13.75 -1.25
N LEU A 72 19.52 -14.61 -0.25
CA LEU A 72 18.69 -14.59 0.97
C LEU A 72 18.95 -13.38 1.87
N LEU A 73 20.12 -12.74 1.80
CA LEU A 73 20.42 -11.48 2.51
C LEU A 73 19.94 -10.26 1.72
N VAL A 74 20.04 -10.29 0.39
CA VAL A 74 19.70 -9.16 -0.50
C VAL A 74 18.20 -9.14 -0.81
N VAL A 75 17.52 -10.28 -0.96
CA VAL A 75 16.07 -10.33 -1.26
C VAL A 75 15.23 -9.65 -0.17
N PRO A 76 15.50 -9.83 1.15
CA PRO A 76 14.85 -9.03 2.18
C PRO A 76 15.22 -7.57 2.05
N ILE A 77 16.47 -7.19 1.77
CA ILE A 77 16.86 -5.78 1.65
C ILE A 77 16.16 -5.09 0.46
N VAL A 78 15.95 -5.79 -0.65
CA VAL A 78 15.21 -5.24 -1.82
C VAL A 78 13.70 -5.19 -1.57
N LYS A 79 13.14 -6.10 -0.76
CA LYS A 79 11.72 -6.03 -0.33
C LYS A 79 11.46 -5.13 0.88
N ASN A 80 12.49 -4.72 1.62
CA ASN A 80 12.36 -4.04 2.92
C ASN A 80 12.99 -2.63 2.93
N ASN A 81 13.34 -2.11 1.74
CA ASN A 81 13.74 -0.71 1.55
C ASN A 81 12.54 0.24 1.33
N THR A 82 11.30 -0.25 1.40
CA THR A 82 10.16 0.62 1.72
C THR A 82 10.06 0.72 3.24
N THR A 83 10.83 1.64 3.79
CA THR A 83 10.61 2.19 5.12
C THR A 83 9.15 2.61 5.25
N GLY A 84 8.39 1.93 6.12
CA GLY A 84 6.98 2.21 6.39
C GLY A 84 6.04 1.61 5.34
N GLY A 85 5.29 0.57 5.71
CA GLY A 85 4.11 0.20 4.92
C GLY A 85 3.09 1.34 4.94
N ALA A 86 2.21 1.39 3.93
CA ALA A 86 1.09 2.32 3.92
C ALA A 86 0.31 2.19 5.24
N TYR A 87 0.00 3.34 5.82
CA TYR A 87 -0.77 3.51 7.05
C TYR A 87 -2.14 4.12 6.76
N ALA A 88 -2.21 4.98 5.75
CA ALA A 88 -3.44 5.53 5.21
C ALA A 88 -3.37 5.60 3.69
N LEU A 89 -4.54 5.53 3.05
CA LEU A 89 -4.75 5.85 1.65
C LEU A 89 -5.53 7.15 1.58
N MET A 90 -5.09 8.06 0.73
CA MET A 90 -5.73 9.35 0.51
C MET A 90 -5.87 9.56 -1.00
N SER A 91 -6.93 10.23 -1.45
CA SER A 91 -7.12 10.66 -2.84
C SER A 91 -7.38 12.16 -2.90
N ILE A 92 -7.02 12.76 -4.03
CA ILE A 92 -7.42 14.12 -4.42
C ILE A 92 -7.98 14.02 -5.83
N ASP A 93 -9.27 14.34 -5.98
CA ASP A 93 -10.05 14.24 -7.20
C ASP A 93 -10.54 15.62 -7.62
N ILE A 94 -9.75 16.32 -8.43
CA ILE A 94 -10.12 17.62 -9.04
C ILE A 94 -10.28 17.49 -10.56
N ASN A 95 -9.59 16.49 -11.15
CA ASN A 95 -9.15 16.38 -12.53
C ASN A 95 -7.72 16.94 -12.71
N PRO A 96 -6.68 16.12 -12.54
CA PRO A 96 -6.63 14.65 -12.41
C PRO A 96 -7.19 14.06 -11.10
N SER A 97 -7.39 12.74 -11.08
CA SER A 97 -7.60 11.91 -9.87
C SER A 97 -6.30 11.23 -9.45
N ILE A 98 -5.80 11.54 -8.26
CA ILE A 98 -4.51 11.05 -7.75
C ILE A 98 -4.70 10.41 -6.37
N GLU A 99 -4.12 9.22 -6.18
CA GLU A 99 -4.10 8.50 -4.90
C GLU A 99 -2.70 8.46 -4.30
N PHE A 100 -2.64 8.58 -2.98
CA PHE A 100 -1.44 8.63 -2.14
C PHE A 100 -1.52 7.56 -1.08
N GLU A 101 -0.51 6.71 -1.01
CA GLU A 101 -0.26 5.87 0.16
C GLU A 101 0.67 6.64 1.11
N LEU A 102 0.24 6.83 2.35
CA LEU A 102 0.95 7.60 3.36
C LEU A 102 1.46 6.68 4.48
N ASP A 103 2.70 6.87 4.93
CA ASP A 103 3.21 6.20 6.13
C ASP A 103 2.71 6.86 7.44
N LYS A 104 3.09 6.30 8.59
CA LYS A 104 2.72 6.83 9.92
C LYS A 104 3.24 8.26 10.20
N ASN A 105 4.23 8.72 9.45
CA ASN A 105 4.81 10.05 9.56
C ASN A 105 4.23 11.01 8.51
N LYS A 106 3.21 10.60 7.74
CA LYS A 106 2.60 11.35 6.62
C LYS A 106 3.56 11.57 5.45
N ASN A 107 4.52 10.67 5.26
CA ASN A 107 5.34 10.65 4.04
C ASN A 107 4.64 9.84 2.95
N ILE A 108 4.76 10.29 1.71
CA ILE A 108 4.21 9.62 0.54
C ILE A 108 5.09 8.40 0.23
N VAL A 109 4.58 7.20 0.48
CA VAL A 109 5.30 5.95 0.16
C VAL A 109 5.04 5.49 -1.26
N ASN A 110 3.83 5.71 -1.77
CA ASN A 110 3.47 5.52 -3.17
C ASN A 110 2.43 6.56 -3.60
N VAL A 111 2.33 6.78 -4.90
CA VAL A 111 1.38 7.70 -5.51
C VAL A 111 0.98 7.16 -6.88
N TYR A 112 -0.30 7.31 -7.25
CA TYR A 112 -0.86 6.75 -8.47
C TYR A 112 -1.84 7.73 -9.11
N GLY A 113 -1.80 7.82 -10.44
CA GLY A 113 -2.89 8.42 -11.21
C GLY A 113 -3.98 7.39 -11.43
N VAL A 114 -5.20 7.68 -10.99
CA VAL A 114 -6.32 6.73 -11.04
C VAL A 114 -7.09 6.87 -12.34
N ASN A 115 -7.52 8.09 -12.67
CA ASN A 115 -8.16 8.41 -13.94
C ASN A 115 -7.13 8.63 -15.06
N ASP A 116 -7.61 8.75 -16.30
CA ASP A 116 -6.72 8.89 -17.46
C ASP A 116 -5.85 10.15 -17.39
N ASP A 117 -6.40 11.27 -16.93
CA ASP A 117 -5.64 12.51 -16.72
C ASP A 117 -4.53 12.33 -15.69
N GLY A 118 -4.81 11.65 -14.56
CA GLY A 118 -3.83 11.35 -13.52
C GLY A 118 -2.69 10.47 -14.03
N LYS A 119 -2.98 9.50 -14.92
CA LYS A 119 -1.97 8.62 -15.52
C LYS A 119 -1.02 9.35 -16.46
N THR A 120 -1.38 10.53 -16.97
CA THR A 120 -0.50 11.34 -17.81
C THR A 120 0.58 12.10 -17.03
N ILE A 121 0.44 12.18 -15.70
CA ILE A 121 1.28 12.98 -14.83
C ILE A 121 2.46 12.15 -14.33
N ASN A 122 3.65 12.72 -14.38
CA ASN A 122 4.82 12.09 -13.78
C ASN A 122 4.84 12.33 -12.26
N LEU A 123 4.26 11.40 -11.51
CA LEU A 123 4.09 11.50 -10.05
C LEU A 123 5.31 11.00 -9.25
N GLU A 124 6.35 10.47 -9.92
CA GLU A 124 7.52 9.88 -9.26
C GLU A 124 8.24 10.86 -8.31
N GLU A 125 8.20 12.17 -8.59
CA GLU A 125 8.85 13.17 -7.74
C GLU A 125 8.17 13.35 -6.37
N LEU A 126 6.91 12.90 -6.21
CA LEU A 126 6.16 12.99 -4.97
C LEU A 126 6.56 11.88 -3.98
N LYS A 127 7.11 10.77 -4.48
CA LYS A 127 7.47 9.63 -3.65
C LYS A 127 8.64 9.97 -2.72
N GLY A 128 8.48 9.65 -1.43
CA GLY A 128 9.44 9.94 -0.37
C GLY A 128 9.37 11.37 0.18
N LYS A 129 8.51 12.23 -0.36
CA LYS A 129 8.24 13.56 0.20
C LYS A 129 7.24 13.50 1.35
N THR A 130 7.19 14.56 2.15
CA THR A 130 6.08 14.73 3.09
C THR A 130 4.79 15.02 2.32
N LEU A 131 3.63 14.76 2.93
CA LEU A 131 2.34 15.11 2.35
C LEU A 131 2.27 16.60 2.01
N GLU A 132 2.74 17.48 2.90
CA GLU A 132 2.77 18.93 2.69
C GLU A 132 3.59 19.32 1.45
N GLU A 133 4.79 18.76 1.28
CA GLU A 133 5.61 19.00 0.09
C GLU A 133 4.92 18.47 -1.17
N GLY A 134 4.28 17.30 -1.08
CA GLY A 134 3.58 16.69 -2.20
C GLY A 134 2.38 17.51 -2.67
N ILE A 135 1.56 17.99 -1.74
CA ILE A 135 0.41 18.86 -2.05
C ILE A 135 0.87 20.18 -2.66
N ASN A 136 1.93 20.80 -2.14
CA ASN A 136 2.48 22.03 -2.72
C ASN A 136 3.00 21.84 -4.16
N ILE A 137 3.47 20.65 -4.51
CA ILE A 137 3.87 20.33 -5.89
C ILE A 137 2.64 20.11 -6.76
N LEU A 138 1.64 19.39 -6.23
CA LEU A 138 0.38 19.13 -6.93
C LEU A 138 -0.39 20.43 -7.19
N GLU A 139 -0.50 21.32 -6.20
CA GLU A 139 -1.14 22.63 -6.33
C GLU A 139 -0.51 23.43 -7.47
N LYS A 140 0.82 23.51 -7.55
CA LYS A 140 1.52 24.18 -8.65
C LYS A 140 1.22 23.56 -10.01
N TYR A 141 1.10 22.24 -10.07
CA TYR A 141 0.70 21.55 -11.29
C TYR A 141 -0.72 21.93 -11.69
N LEU A 142 -1.65 21.91 -10.72
CA LEU A 142 -3.06 22.23 -10.94
C LEU A 142 -3.22 23.69 -11.37
N SER A 143 -2.58 24.64 -10.69
CA SER A 143 -2.71 26.09 -10.98
C SER A 143 -2.08 26.50 -12.31
N LYS A 144 -1.18 25.69 -12.87
CA LYS A 144 -0.62 25.90 -14.21
C LYS A 144 -1.52 25.40 -15.32
N ASN A 145 -2.24 24.31 -15.08
CA ASN A 145 -2.99 23.57 -16.10
C ASN A 145 -4.52 23.78 -16.01
N HIS A 146 -5.01 24.28 -14.86
CA HIS A 146 -6.42 24.49 -14.54
C HIS A 146 -6.61 25.92 -13.97
N GLY A 147 -7.84 26.45 -14.01
CA GLY A 147 -8.18 27.83 -13.59
C GLY A 147 -7.95 28.13 -12.10
N GLU A 148 -8.28 29.35 -11.65
CA GLU A 148 -7.95 29.81 -10.28
C GLU A 148 -8.85 29.24 -9.18
N SER A 149 -10.14 29.02 -9.44
CA SER A 149 -11.05 28.29 -8.54
C SER A 149 -11.33 26.89 -9.10
N LYS A 150 -11.27 25.88 -8.24
CA LYS A 150 -11.36 24.45 -8.60
C LYS A 150 -12.22 23.74 -7.56
N GLU A 151 -13.05 22.81 -8.00
CA GLU A 151 -13.76 21.92 -7.10
C GLU A 151 -13.02 20.58 -6.98
N GLY A 152 -13.07 19.95 -5.81
CA GLY A 152 -12.30 18.76 -5.49
C GLY A 152 -12.98 17.83 -4.51
N ILE A 153 -12.71 16.53 -4.60
CA ILE A 153 -13.06 15.55 -3.58
C ILE A 153 -11.77 15.00 -2.96
N VAL A 154 -11.74 14.92 -1.63
CA VAL A 154 -10.64 14.34 -0.87
C VAL A 154 -11.15 13.11 -0.15
N GLY A 155 -10.79 11.92 -0.64
CA GLY A 155 -11.07 10.67 0.07
C GLY A 155 -9.94 10.29 1.01
N PHE A 156 -10.27 9.80 2.20
CA PHE A 156 -9.28 9.32 3.18
C PHE A 156 -9.73 8.04 3.87
N THR A 157 -8.82 7.09 4.02
CA THR A 157 -9.08 5.85 4.77
C THR A 157 -7.80 5.32 5.41
N PHE A 158 -7.92 4.67 6.56
CA PHE A 158 -6.80 3.95 7.16
C PHE A 158 -6.67 2.57 6.51
N THR A 159 -5.44 2.17 6.17
CA THR A 159 -5.19 0.85 5.55
C THR A 159 -5.36 -0.32 6.52
N ASN A 160 -5.46 -0.01 7.82
CA ASN A 160 -5.71 -0.98 8.87
C ASN A 160 -6.92 -0.48 9.66
N LYS A 161 -7.73 -1.37 10.23
CA LYS A 161 -8.90 -1.05 11.10
C LYS A 161 -8.63 -0.22 12.38
N ILE A 162 -7.49 0.45 12.51
CA ILE A 162 -7.11 1.28 13.64
C ILE A 162 -7.30 2.75 13.26
N SER A 163 -8.38 3.38 13.76
CA SER A 163 -8.57 4.83 13.65
C SER A 163 -7.54 5.59 14.48
N ASN A 164 -7.13 6.75 13.99
CA ASN A 164 -6.28 7.69 14.70
C ASN A 164 -6.69 9.12 14.34
N ASP A 165 -7.65 9.65 15.11
CA ASP A 165 -8.30 10.92 14.81
C ASP A 165 -7.31 12.10 14.78
N LYS A 166 -6.23 12.03 15.57
CA LYS A 166 -5.15 13.02 15.51
C LYS A 166 -4.42 12.99 14.16
N TYR A 167 -4.08 11.80 13.67
CA TYR A 167 -3.42 11.65 12.38
C TYR A 167 -4.30 12.15 11.24
N GLU A 168 -5.58 11.76 11.26
CA GLU A 168 -6.58 12.20 10.30
C GLU A 168 -6.73 13.73 10.30
N SER A 169 -6.88 14.34 11.48
CA SER A 169 -7.00 15.79 11.63
C SER A 169 -5.77 16.54 11.10
N GLU A 170 -4.56 16.01 11.32
CA GLU A 170 -3.32 16.60 10.80
C GLU A 170 -3.21 16.47 9.26
N VAL A 171 -3.64 15.33 8.71
CA VAL A 171 -3.71 15.15 7.24
C VAL A 171 -4.70 16.15 6.66
N LYS A 172 -5.91 16.22 7.22
CA LYS A 172 -6.96 17.15 6.80
C LYS A 172 -6.50 18.60 6.82
N ASP A 173 -5.87 19.05 7.91
CA ASP A 173 -5.32 20.42 8.04
C ASP A 173 -4.21 20.70 7.00
N THR A 174 -3.35 19.72 6.73
CA THR A 174 -2.30 19.83 5.70
C THR A 174 -2.91 20.06 4.31
N VAL A 175 -4.01 19.35 4.02
CA VAL A 175 -4.71 19.44 2.74
C VAL A 175 -5.44 20.76 2.60
N SER A 176 -6.20 21.17 3.63
CA SER A 176 -6.89 22.47 3.65
C SER A 176 -5.94 23.64 3.43
N LYS A 177 -4.74 23.60 4.03
CA LYS A 177 -3.73 24.65 3.85
C LYS A 177 -3.06 24.64 2.49
N GLY A 178 -2.80 23.45 1.95
CA GLY A 178 -2.10 23.28 0.68
C GLY A 178 -3.00 23.47 -0.55
N LEU A 179 -4.31 23.27 -0.40
CA LEU A 179 -5.34 23.46 -1.44
C LEU A 179 -6.30 24.58 -1.05
N ASN A 180 -5.76 25.73 -0.68
CA ASN A 180 -6.52 26.86 -0.15
C ASN A 180 -7.36 27.62 -1.20
N ASN A 181 -7.09 27.41 -2.49
CA ASN A 181 -7.86 27.96 -3.62
C ASN A 181 -8.62 26.83 -4.33
N THR A 182 -9.15 25.88 -3.56
CA THR A 182 -9.86 24.72 -4.09
C THR A 182 -10.98 24.41 -3.13
N LYS A 183 -12.21 24.56 -3.59
CA LYS A 183 -13.43 24.11 -2.94
C LYS A 183 -13.39 22.59 -2.87
N PHE A 184 -13.40 22.00 -1.68
CA PHE A 184 -13.41 20.53 -1.59
C PHE A 184 -14.28 19.95 -0.49
N VAL A 185 -14.81 18.77 -0.78
CA VAL A 185 -15.43 17.87 0.19
C VAL A 185 -14.40 16.85 0.67
N TYR A 186 -14.32 16.64 1.97
CA TYR A 186 -13.55 15.57 2.57
C TYR A 186 -14.47 14.41 2.99
N LEU A 187 -14.17 13.20 2.49
CA LEU A 187 -14.93 11.97 2.75
C LEU A 187 -14.04 10.92 3.41
N LYS A 188 -14.52 10.34 4.50
CA LYS A 188 -13.81 9.29 5.25
C LYS A 188 -14.42 7.92 4.97
N GLY A 189 -13.63 7.04 4.37
CA GLY A 189 -13.96 5.65 4.15
C GLY A 189 -13.39 4.71 5.21
N ASN A 190 -13.55 3.42 4.95
CA ASN A 190 -13.01 2.32 5.74
C ASN A 190 -12.06 1.42 4.91
N GLU A 191 -11.46 0.41 5.54
CA GLU A 191 -10.47 -0.47 4.88
C GLU A 191 -11.09 -1.31 3.74
N GLU A 192 -12.35 -1.71 3.89
CA GLU A 192 -13.05 -2.58 2.93
C GLU A 192 -13.35 -1.82 1.63
N ASP A 193 -13.61 -0.51 1.74
CA ASP A 193 -13.85 0.41 0.63
C ASP A 193 -12.66 0.51 -0.33
N ILE A 194 -11.42 0.31 0.16
CA ILE A 194 -10.21 0.31 -0.68
C ILE A 194 -10.29 -0.76 -1.77
N ALA A 195 -10.73 -1.96 -1.41
CA ALA A 195 -10.83 -3.06 -2.36
C ALA A 195 -11.96 -2.83 -3.37
N LEU A 196 -13.07 -2.27 -2.91
CA LEU A 196 -14.26 -1.99 -3.72
C LEU A 196 -14.01 -0.83 -4.70
N ALA A 197 -13.37 0.25 -4.26
CA ALA A 197 -12.94 1.36 -5.12
C ALA A 197 -12.04 0.86 -6.26
N LYS A 198 -11.06 0.01 -5.92
CA LYS A 198 -10.14 -0.60 -6.88
C LYS A 198 -10.82 -1.55 -7.85
N GLU A 199 -11.79 -2.34 -7.39
CA GLU A 199 -12.61 -3.21 -8.26
C GLU A 199 -13.39 -2.39 -9.29
N LYS A 200 -13.91 -1.23 -8.88
CA LYS A 200 -14.63 -0.28 -9.73
C LYS A 200 -13.73 0.62 -10.58
N GLY A 201 -12.42 0.60 -10.36
CA GLY A 201 -11.47 1.43 -11.12
C GLY A 201 -11.51 2.92 -10.80
N VAL A 202 -12.12 3.32 -9.68
CA VAL A 202 -12.24 4.71 -9.22
C VAL A 202 -11.35 4.95 -8.00
N SER A 203 -11.10 6.22 -7.68
CA SER A 203 -10.37 6.60 -6.46
C SER A 203 -11.22 6.35 -5.22
N ILE A 204 -10.57 6.24 -4.06
CA ILE A 204 -11.31 6.14 -2.78
C ILE A 204 -12.26 7.33 -2.56
N GLY A 205 -11.90 8.56 -2.93
CA GLY A 205 -12.76 9.74 -2.77
C GLY A 205 -14.04 9.66 -3.60
N ARG A 206 -13.94 9.24 -4.86
CA ARG A 206 -15.12 9.04 -5.72
C ARG A 206 -15.96 7.85 -5.27
N TYR A 207 -15.34 6.81 -4.74
CA TYR A 207 -16.05 5.67 -4.18
C TYR A 207 -16.84 6.06 -2.92
N GLU A 208 -16.25 6.82 -2.01
CA GLU A 208 -17.00 7.31 -0.84
C GLU A 208 -18.14 8.23 -1.25
N ALA A 209 -17.94 9.07 -2.28
CA ALA A 209 -19.01 9.90 -2.81
C ALA A 209 -20.18 9.05 -3.34
N LEU A 210 -19.89 7.93 -4.02
CA LEU A 210 -20.91 6.96 -4.44
C LEU A 210 -21.69 6.39 -3.26
N CYS A 211 -20.98 5.97 -2.21
CA CYS A 211 -21.60 5.42 -1.00
C CYS A 211 -22.48 6.46 -0.29
N ASP A 212 -22.07 7.73 -0.27
CA ASP A 212 -22.85 8.79 0.35
C ASP A 212 -24.08 9.18 -0.48
N LEU A 213 -24.04 9.05 -1.79
CA LEU A 213 -25.18 9.33 -2.67
C LEU A 213 -26.23 8.20 -2.68
N ASP A 214 -25.92 7.02 -2.12
CA ASP A 214 -26.85 5.90 -1.89
C ASP A 214 -27.63 5.47 -3.16
N GLU A 215 -26.98 5.58 -4.33
CA GLU A 215 -27.59 5.32 -5.62
C GLU A 215 -27.02 4.05 -6.25
N ASP A 216 -27.72 2.93 -6.06
CA ASP A 216 -27.56 1.68 -6.81
C ASP A 216 -27.61 1.90 -8.35
N THR A 217 -28.08 3.06 -8.80
CA THR A 217 -28.22 3.47 -10.21
C THR A 217 -27.08 4.34 -10.76
N LEU A 218 -26.09 4.74 -9.94
CA LEU A 218 -25.00 5.63 -10.35
C LEU A 218 -23.62 4.96 -10.46
N GLU A 219 -23.58 3.64 -10.26
CA GLU A 219 -22.35 2.85 -10.27
C GLU A 219 -21.55 2.98 -11.58
N ASP A 220 -22.23 3.03 -12.74
CA ASP A 220 -21.61 3.23 -14.07
C ASP A 220 -21.49 4.73 -14.46
N THR A 221 -22.19 5.62 -13.76
CA THR A 221 -22.34 7.02 -14.17
C THR A 221 -21.32 7.91 -13.48
N ILE A 222 -20.95 7.62 -12.22
CA ILE A 222 -19.98 8.46 -11.51
C ILE A 222 -18.59 8.35 -12.11
N GLU A 223 -18.11 7.23 -12.68
CA GLU A 223 -16.80 7.22 -13.36
C GLU A 223 -16.69 8.34 -14.42
N ASN A 224 -17.80 8.64 -15.09
CA ASN A 224 -17.90 9.62 -16.18
C ASN A 224 -18.41 11.00 -15.74
N MET A 225 -18.87 11.14 -14.48
CA MET A 225 -19.39 12.39 -13.95
C MET A 225 -18.25 13.35 -13.59
N SER A 226 -18.42 14.64 -13.87
CA SER A 226 -17.45 15.65 -13.45
C SER A 226 -17.41 15.78 -11.92
N VAL A 227 -16.30 16.30 -11.39
CA VAL A 227 -16.19 16.54 -9.94
C VAL A 227 -17.25 17.53 -9.46
N ASP A 228 -17.50 18.58 -10.24
CA ASP A 228 -18.51 19.62 -9.95
C ASP A 228 -19.93 19.04 -9.83
N GLU A 229 -20.31 18.12 -10.73
CA GLU A 229 -21.60 17.44 -10.66
C GLU A 229 -21.73 16.56 -9.41
N ILE A 230 -20.67 15.85 -9.02
CA ILE A 230 -20.66 15.03 -7.80
C ILE A 230 -20.77 15.92 -6.56
N MET A 231 -20.03 17.03 -6.52
CA MET A 231 -20.06 18.00 -5.44
C MET A 231 -21.45 18.61 -5.26
N ALA A 232 -22.11 19.00 -6.36
CA ALA A 232 -23.49 19.49 -6.33
C ALA A 232 -24.47 18.46 -5.74
N LEU A 233 -24.34 17.19 -6.14
CA LEU A 233 -25.18 16.11 -5.60
C LEU A 233 -24.93 15.89 -4.10
N LEU A 234 -23.67 15.91 -3.66
CA LEU A 234 -23.31 15.77 -2.25
C LEU A 234 -23.83 16.93 -1.39
N GLY A 235 -23.74 18.16 -1.89
CA GLY A 235 -24.25 19.36 -1.21
C GLY A 235 -25.76 19.31 -0.93
N THR A 236 -26.56 18.70 -1.83
CA THR A 236 -28.02 18.58 -1.64
C THR A 236 -28.43 17.51 -0.62
N LYS A 237 -27.56 16.53 -0.31
CA LYS A 237 -27.90 15.35 0.51
C LYS A 237 -27.31 15.36 1.93
N GLY A 238 -26.48 16.35 2.29
CA GLY A 238 -26.07 16.70 3.67
C GLY A 238 -25.97 15.54 4.68
N LYS A 239 -24.98 14.67 4.53
CA LYS A 239 -24.62 13.64 5.54
C LYS A 239 -23.54 14.15 6.49
N ASP A 240 -23.60 13.71 7.76
CA ASP A 240 -22.68 14.09 8.87
C ASP A 240 -21.18 13.82 8.62
N ASN A 241 -20.82 13.05 7.60
CA ASN A 241 -19.44 12.67 7.27
C ASN A 241 -18.76 13.58 6.24
N VAL A 242 -19.51 14.53 5.67
CA VAL A 242 -19.05 15.45 4.64
C VAL A 242 -18.48 16.68 5.34
N TYR A 243 -17.15 16.87 5.29
CA TYR A 243 -16.56 18.14 5.73
C TYR A 243 -16.27 19.02 4.52
N LEU A 244 -16.80 20.24 4.60
CA LEU A 244 -16.65 21.30 3.63
C LEU A 244 -15.55 22.25 4.12
N ASN A 245 -14.62 22.64 3.25
CA ASN A 245 -13.63 23.66 3.60
C ASN A 245 -14.29 25.06 3.71
N GLU A 246 -13.57 26.03 4.29
CA GLU A 246 -14.10 27.39 4.53
C GLU A 246 -14.70 28.02 3.27
N GLU A 247 -14.03 27.85 2.12
CA GLU A 247 -14.51 28.38 0.82
C GLU A 247 -15.87 27.80 0.40
N VAL A 248 -16.13 26.51 0.62
CA VAL A 248 -17.47 25.93 0.37
C VAL A 248 -18.49 26.43 1.38
N MET A 249 -18.10 26.55 2.65
CA MET A 249 -19.00 26.97 3.72
C MET A 249 -19.47 28.41 3.51
N ASP A 250 -18.57 29.29 3.06
CA ASP A 250 -18.87 30.68 2.75
C ASP A 250 -19.84 30.76 1.54
N GLU A 251 -19.58 30.03 0.45
CA GLU A 251 -20.51 30.00 -0.70
C GLU A 251 -21.90 29.44 -0.36
N LEU A 252 -21.96 28.38 0.47
CA LEU A 252 -23.25 27.85 0.93
C LEU A 252 -23.99 28.85 1.82
N GLN A 253 -23.25 29.64 2.61
CA GLN A 253 -23.87 30.68 3.44
C GLN A 253 -24.41 31.81 2.56
N ASP A 254 -23.64 32.27 1.57
CA ASP A 254 -24.07 33.28 0.59
C ASP A 254 -25.32 32.81 -0.19
N GLU A 255 -25.34 31.57 -0.68
CA GLU A 255 -26.48 31.00 -1.42
C GLU A 255 -27.73 30.81 -0.53
N LEU A 256 -27.55 30.53 0.76
CA LEU A 256 -28.65 30.50 1.73
C LEU A 256 -29.18 31.90 2.03
N GLU A 257 -28.31 32.90 2.16
CA GLU A 257 -28.68 34.29 2.36
C GLU A 257 -29.50 34.80 1.15
N ASP A 258 -29.04 34.57 -0.08
CA ASP A 258 -29.77 34.91 -1.32
C ASP A 258 -31.15 34.24 -1.43
N ARG A 259 -31.30 33.01 -0.93
CA ARG A 259 -32.60 32.30 -0.91
C ARG A 259 -33.53 32.85 0.15
N THR A 260 -33.01 33.25 1.31
CA THR A 260 -33.83 33.87 2.36
C THR A 260 -34.26 35.29 2.02
N GLU A 261 -33.45 36.05 1.27
CA GLU A 261 -33.83 37.38 0.78
C GLU A 261 -34.95 37.31 -0.28
N ASN A 262 -34.93 36.30 -1.16
CA ASN A 262 -36.03 36.09 -2.13
C ASN A 262 -37.34 35.60 -1.51
N GLU A 263 -37.31 34.93 -0.34
CA GLU A 263 -38.53 34.54 0.38
C GLU A 263 -39.14 35.71 1.20
N SER A 264 -38.37 36.75 1.51
CA SER A 264 -38.88 37.94 2.22
C SER A 264 -39.52 39.00 1.33
N ASP A 265 -39.39 38.91 0.00
CA ASP A 265 -39.96 39.88 -0.95
C ASP A 265 -41.36 39.46 -1.48
N ASP A 266 -41.89 38.30 -1.09
CA ASP A 266 -43.19 37.78 -1.54
C ASP A 266 -44.33 37.86 -0.47
N GLU A 267 -44.11 38.49 0.69
CA GLU A 267 -45.15 38.66 1.74
C GLU A 267 -45.62 40.10 2.01
N ASP A 268 -45.23 41.10 1.22
CA ASP A 268 -45.70 42.49 1.40
C ASP A 268 -46.28 43.06 0.08
N ASP A 269 -47.47 42.59 -0.32
CA ASP A 269 -48.32 43.29 -1.29
C ASP A 269 -49.81 42.94 -1.04
N ASP A 270 -50.33 43.35 0.12
CA ASP A 270 -51.77 43.68 0.23
C ASP A 270 -51.99 44.73 1.32
N ASP A 271 -51.65 45.99 1.01
CA ASP A 271 -52.18 47.15 1.72
C ASP A 271 -52.45 48.30 0.74
N GLY A 272 -53.71 48.75 0.72
CA GLY A 272 -54.17 50.02 0.18
C GLY A 272 -55.52 49.91 -0.53
N ASP A 273 -56.59 50.59 -0.16
CA ASP A 273 -56.79 51.67 0.81
C ASP A 273 -58.30 51.78 1.08
N ASP A 274 -58.62 52.36 2.24
CA ASP A 274 -59.92 52.82 2.71
C ASP A 274 -60.67 53.74 1.71
N ASP A 275 -62.01 53.77 1.80
CA ASP A 275 -62.73 54.97 2.26
C ASP A 275 -64.27 54.82 2.22
N ASP A 276 -64.87 55.50 3.18
CA ASP A 276 -66.25 55.52 3.68
C ASP A 276 -67.34 55.97 2.68
N ASP A 277 -68.59 55.53 2.93
CA ASP A 277 -69.70 56.39 3.40
C ASP A 277 -71.10 55.77 3.10
N ASP A 278 -71.89 55.71 4.18
CA ASP A 278 -73.34 55.99 4.31
C ASP A 278 -74.39 55.37 3.36
N ASP A 279 -75.31 54.56 3.91
CA ASP A 279 -76.63 55.07 4.36
C ASP A 279 -77.62 53.91 4.66
N ASP A 280 -78.22 54.04 5.84
CA ASP A 280 -79.61 53.81 6.22
C ASP A 280 -80.34 52.44 6.06
N ASP A 281 -80.85 52.07 7.24
CA ASP A 281 -82.25 51.76 7.53
C ASP A 281 -82.68 50.31 7.82
N ASP A 282 -83.16 50.21 9.07
CA ASP A 282 -84.39 49.56 9.50
C ASP A 282 -84.39 48.06 9.89
N LYS A 283 -84.62 47.87 11.21
CA LYS A 283 -85.69 47.03 11.80
C LYS A 283 -85.47 45.51 11.77
N ASP A 284 -85.73 44.72 12.81
CA ASP A 284 -86.67 44.84 13.94
C ASP A 284 -86.18 43.96 15.12
N ASP A 285 -86.68 44.32 16.30
CA ASP A 285 -86.68 43.58 17.57
C ASP A 285 -87.23 42.14 17.49
N ASP A 286 -86.55 41.19 18.15
CA ASP A 286 -87.02 40.38 19.32
C ASP A 286 -86.10 39.16 19.58
#